data_AF-A0A6A4I8C9-F1
#
_entry.id   AF-A0A6A4I8C9-F1
#
_cell.length_a   1.000
_cell.length_b   1.000
_cell.length_c   1.000
_cell.angle_alpha   90.00
_cell.angle_beta   90.00
_cell.angle_gamma   90.00
#
_symmetry.space_group_name_H-M   'P 1'
#
loop_
_entity.id
_entity.type
_entity.pdbx_description
1 polymer ?
#
loop_
_entity_poly.entity_id
_entity_poly.type
_entity_poly.pdbx_seq_one_letter_code
_entity_poly.pdbx_strand_id
1 'polypeptide(L)'
;MHEQREDVDIPVYHRQGLIRGTISHSRPEETCGIVQVYLKIEGKLKMNAIGEKPVSTSFKFLDETLELWSKRRPDSATASCAPETICPQHMDFAYVLPKTFRDPESGSVTGGNEYPLPPSHEICMMSIPGLQSQCVYRVNVVIVTRGSSWIPLKSTTTFPIPFKYLPRSRPAEPPLSHNGHDIGVDYPLFHATIKRTPELWLETNAVLQPRATTGLAPVDVQLFIPSGRTFGLADKIPFHLQLTGPAASLKALYSLLPVDQVANAGSSNNSGSLIACSSSIPATSGPNPKSTTASASVSGSGSISITISLSRQVYVKIKDEAVWKSVVIGQGRIHPLPPPFDSEYINLTSTQSGTTGTVEEREYDPERIENLDGAGEVECRPDIHFGHFRFWEVASQGLPDTSNRISVSEIDQLSRR
;
A
#
# COMPACT_ATOMS: atom_id res chain seq x y z
N MET A 1 -10.14 -24.31 14.18
CA MET A 1 -9.29 -24.20 12.98
C MET A 1 -7.87 -24.50 13.41
N HIS A 2 -7.12 -25.28 12.64
CA HIS A 2 -5.74 -25.66 12.98
C HIS A 2 -4.74 -24.68 12.35
N GLU A 3 -3.48 -24.72 12.81
CA GLU A 3 -2.34 -23.96 12.24
C GLU A 3 -2.51 -22.42 12.29
N GLN A 4 -3.29 -21.92 13.24
CA GLN A 4 -3.42 -20.49 13.52
C GLN A 4 -2.51 -20.10 14.69
N ARG A 5 -2.04 -18.85 14.68
CA ARG A 5 -1.40 -18.26 15.87
C ARG A 5 -2.44 -18.14 16.98
N GLU A 6 -2.04 -18.43 18.21
CA GLU A 6 -2.94 -18.45 19.37
C GLU A 6 -3.60 -17.08 19.64
N ASP A 7 -2.93 -15.99 19.26
CA ASP A 7 -3.37 -14.61 19.51
C ASP A 7 -4.20 -13.99 18.38
N VAL A 8 -4.79 -14.80 17.49
CA VAL A 8 -5.48 -14.29 16.29
C VAL A 8 -6.95 -14.66 16.27
N ASP A 9 -7.81 -13.65 16.44
CA ASP A 9 -9.28 -13.81 16.41
C ASP A 9 -9.82 -14.26 15.04
N ILE A 10 -9.15 -13.85 13.96
CA ILE A 10 -9.57 -14.13 12.58
C ILE A 10 -8.43 -14.80 11.82
N PRO A 11 -8.58 -16.08 11.44
CA PRO A 11 -7.57 -16.82 10.71
C PRO A 11 -7.03 -16.09 9.48
N VAL A 12 -5.73 -16.20 9.22
CA VAL A 12 -5.08 -15.56 8.07
C VAL A 12 -4.48 -16.62 7.15
N TYR A 13 -4.88 -16.60 5.89
CA TYR A 13 -4.39 -17.50 4.86
C TYR A 13 -3.70 -16.74 3.73
N HIS A 14 -2.75 -17.39 3.08
CA HIS A 14 -2.02 -16.87 1.93
C HIS A 14 -2.40 -17.62 0.65
N ARG A 15 -1.70 -17.32 -0.44
CA ARG A 15 -1.85 -18.01 -1.72
C ARG A 15 -1.73 -19.54 -1.51
N GLN A 16 -2.72 -20.29 -1.98
CA GLN A 16 -2.79 -21.74 -1.79
C GLN A 16 -2.69 -22.17 -0.32
N GLY A 17 -3.18 -21.32 0.60
CA GLY A 17 -3.24 -21.62 2.02
C GLY A 17 -4.14 -22.83 2.29
N LEU A 18 -3.67 -23.71 3.17
CA LEU A 18 -4.41 -24.87 3.64
C LEU A 18 -5.36 -24.46 4.77
N ILE A 19 -6.64 -24.55 4.52
CA ILE A 19 -7.71 -24.44 5.50
C ILE A 19 -7.93 -25.82 6.11
N ARG A 20 -7.53 -26.00 7.38
CA ARG A 20 -7.68 -27.26 8.11
C ARG A 20 -8.45 -27.06 9.40
N GLY A 21 -9.32 -28.00 9.74
CA GLY A 21 -10.11 -27.95 10.96
C GLY A 21 -10.81 -29.25 11.28
N THR A 22 -11.51 -29.24 12.40
CA THR A 22 -12.34 -30.34 12.88
C THR A 22 -13.69 -29.75 13.26
N ILE A 23 -14.77 -30.33 12.76
CA ILE A 23 -16.13 -30.06 13.21
C ILE A 23 -16.43 -31.07 14.31
N SER A 24 -16.92 -30.61 15.46
CA SER A 24 -17.30 -31.48 16.57
C SER A 24 -18.70 -31.16 17.06
N HIS A 25 -19.45 -32.22 17.36
CA HIS A 25 -20.76 -32.12 17.98
C HIS A 25 -20.63 -32.27 19.50
N SER A 26 -21.27 -31.39 20.25
CA SER A 26 -21.21 -31.41 21.72
C SER A 26 -22.03 -32.55 22.32
N ARG A 27 -23.10 -33.00 21.63
CA ARG A 27 -24.02 -34.01 22.15
C ARG A 27 -24.34 -35.07 21.10
N PRO A 28 -24.20 -36.38 21.42
CA PRO A 28 -24.51 -37.48 20.48
C PRO A 28 -25.98 -37.48 20.03
N GLU A 29 -26.89 -37.10 20.91
CA GLU A 29 -28.35 -37.03 20.66
C GLU A 29 -28.73 -36.03 19.55
N GLU A 30 -27.92 -34.99 19.32
CA GLU A 30 -28.13 -34.01 18.24
C GLU A 30 -27.79 -34.58 16.85
N THR A 31 -27.09 -35.72 16.79
CA THR A 31 -26.64 -36.32 15.52
C THR A 31 -27.72 -37.12 14.81
N CYS A 32 -28.75 -37.60 15.52
CA CYS A 32 -29.79 -38.48 14.98
C CYS A 32 -30.64 -37.82 13.87
N GLY A 33 -30.75 -36.49 13.90
CA GLY A 33 -31.50 -35.71 12.91
C GLY A 33 -30.66 -35.23 11.72
N ILE A 34 -29.34 -35.38 11.75
CA ILE A 34 -28.45 -34.85 10.71
C ILE A 34 -28.58 -35.71 9.45
N VAL A 35 -28.79 -35.05 8.32
CA VAL A 35 -28.92 -35.67 6.99
C VAL A 35 -27.69 -35.41 6.14
N GLN A 36 -27.09 -34.23 6.26
CA GLN A 36 -25.91 -33.86 5.48
C GLN A 36 -25.08 -32.83 6.23
N VAL A 37 -23.77 -32.90 6.06
CA VAL A 37 -22.81 -31.91 6.53
C VAL A 37 -21.88 -31.58 5.37
N TYR A 38 -21.82 -30.32 4.99
CA TYR A 38 -20.88 -29.85 3.99
C TYR A 38 -20.21 -28.55 4.41
N LEU A 39 -18.99 -28.39 3.94
CA LEU A 39 -18.18 -27.20 4.10
C LEU A 39 -18.33 -26.34 2.85
N LYS A 40 -18.62 -25.05 3.02
CA LYS A 40 -18.75 -24.13 1.90
C LYS A 40 -17.78 -22.97 2.04
N ILE A 41 -16.80 -22.90 1.13
CA ILE A 41 -15.79 -21.85 1.09
C ILE A 41 -16.27 -20.75 0.14
N GLU A 42 -16.52 -19.57 0.70
CA GLU A 42 -17.06 -18.43 -0.04
C GLU A 42 -16.09 -17.26 -0.04
N GLY A 43 -15.98 -16.58 -1.17
CA GLY A 43 -15.30 -15.29 -1.34
C GLY A 43 -16.22 -14.33 -2.09
N LYS A 44 -16.44 -13.14 -1.51
CA LYS A 44 -17.40 -12.15 -2.00
C LYS A 44 -16.78 -10.76 -2.02
N LEU A 45 -16.95 -10.05 -3.13
CA LEU A 45 -16.67 -8.63 -3.25
C LEU A 45 -17.99 -7.86 -3.15
N LYS A 46 -18.06 -6.90 -2.23
CA LYS A 46 -19.20 -5.99 -2.07
C LYS A 46 -18.73 -4.58 -2.38
N MET A 47 -19.48 -3.88 -3.22
CA MET A 47 -19.23 -2.49 -3.53
C MET A 47 -20.50 -1.69 -3.26
N ASN A 48 -20.37 -0.60 -2.51
CA ASN A 48 -21.44 0.35 -2.27
C ASN A 48 -20.97 1.72 -2.76
N ALA A 49 -21.69 2.32 -3.69
CA ALA A 49 -21.50 3.73 -4.08
C ALA A 49 -22.58 4.57 -3.39
N ILE A 50 -22.17 5.58 -2.64
CA ILE A 50 -23.02 6.52 -1.89
C ILE A 50 -23.08 7.81 -2.69
N GLY A 51 -24.15 8.00 -3.44
CA GLY A 51 -24.42 9.23 -4.19
C GLY A 51 -25.91 9.55 -4.17
N GLU A 52 -26.37 10.38 -5.11
CA GLU A 52 -27.80 10.69 -5.26
C GLU A 52 -28.65 9.43 -5.47
N LYS A 53 -28.07 8.40 -6.07
CA LYS A 53 -28.64 7.06 -6.22
C LYS A 53 -27.68 6.04 -5.62
N PRO A 54 -27.87 5.61 -4.36
CA PRO A 54 -27.01 4.61 -3.76
C PRO A 54 -27.12 3.29 -4.53
N VAL A 55 -25.97 2.71 -4.90
CA VAL A 55 -25.90 1.43 -5.60
C VAL A 55 -25.07 0.46 -4.77
N SER A 56 -25.63 -0.71 -4.46
CA SER A 56 -24.92 -1.82 -3.83
C SER A 56 -24.83 -2.99 -4.80
N THR A 57 -23.61 -3.44 -5.10
CA THR A 57 -23.35 -4.63 -5.91
C THR A 57 -22.57 -5.64 -5.09
N SER A 58 -22.86 -6.93 -5.28
CA SER A 58 -22.13 -8.02 -4.65
C SER A 58 -21.81 -9.06 -5.70
N PHE A 59 -20.53 -9.43 -5.80
CA PHE A 59 -20.01 -10.42 -6.72
C PHE A 59 -19.39 -11.57 -5.93
N LYS A 60 -19.85 -12.80 -6.18
CA LYS A 60 -19.25 -14.00 -5.58
C LYS A 60 -18.22 -14.57 -6.56
N PHE A 61 -16.95 -14.51 -6.19
CA PHE A 61 -15.85 -15.01 -7.01
C PHE A 61 -15.34 -16.37 -6.54
N LEU A 62 -15.74 -16.84 -5.36
CA LEU A 62 -15.42 -18.16 -4.83
C LEU A 62 -16.67 -18.72 -4.14
N ASP A 63 -17.11 -19.90 -4.55
CA ASP A 63 -18.31 -20.58 -4.02
C ASP A 63 -18.11 -22.10 -4.16
N GLU A 64 -17.23 -22.64 -3.31
CA GLU A 64 -16.78 -24.04 -3.37
C GLU A 64 -17.44 -24.85 -2.25
N THR A 65 -17.89 -26.06 -2.56
CA THR A 65 -18.61 -26.93 -1.61
C THR A 65 -17.94 -28.29 -1.50
N LEU A 66 -17.59 -28.68 -0.27
CA LEU A 66 -17.00 -29.97 0.07
C LEU A 66 -17.97 -30.74 0.96
N GLU A 67 -18.50 -31.86 0.47
CA GLU A 67 -19.32 -32.76 1.27
C GLU A 67 -18.42 -33.50 2.28
N LEU A 68 -18.73 -33.36 3.56
CA LEU A 68 -18.00 -34.05 4.64
C LEU A 68 -18.72 -35.32 5.07
N TRP A 69 -20.06 -35.28 5.08
CA TRP A 69 -20.89 -36.43 5.43
C TRP A 69 -22.29 -36.32 4.82
N SER A 70 -22.87 -37.44 4.43
CA SER A 70 -24.26 -37.52 3.96
C SER A 70 -24.88 -38.86 4.35
N LYS A 71 -26.12 -38.82 4.82
CA LYS A 71 -26.90 -40.00 5.14
C LYS A 71 -27.32 -40.70 3.85
N ARG A 72 -26.68 -41.83 3.55
CA ARG A 72 -27.04 -42.66 2.39
C ARG A 72 -28.44 -43.22 2.58
N ARG A 73 -29.28 -43.13 1.54
CA ARG A 73 -30.54 -43.87 1.52
C ARG A 73 -30.20 -45.35 1.29
N PRO A 74 -30.86 -46.28 1.99
CA PRO A 74 -30.75 -47.69 1.63
C PRO A 74 -31.35 -47.86 0.24
N ASP A 75 -30.50 -48.09 -0.76
CA ASP A 75 -30.94 -48.36 -2.12
C ASP A 75 -31.75 -49.67 -2.11
N SER A 76 -33.00 -49.55 -2.54
CA SER A 76 -34.01 -50.60 -2.47
C SER A 76 -33.68 -51.78 -3.38
N ALA A 77 -33.25 -52.91 -2.80
CA ALA A 77 -33.61 -54.28 -3.21
C ALA A 77 -32.92 -55.39 -2.37
N THR A 78 -31.82 -55.12 -1.67
CA THR A 78 -31.05 -56.17 -0.95
C THR A 78 -30.67 -55.79 0.49
N ALA A 79 -31.26 -54.74 1.06
CA ALA A 79 -30.92 -54.23 2.38
C ALA A 79 -31.63 -55.01 3.52
N SER A 80 -31.08 -56.17 3.90
CA SER A 80 -31.28 -56.74 5.23
C SER A 80 -29.98 -56.64 6.01
N CYS A 81 -30.00 -55.85 7.10
CA CYS A 81 -29.01 -55.83 8.20
C CYS A 81 -27.81 -54.84 8.16
N ALA A 82 -27.77 -53.82 7.30
CA ALA A 82 -26.75 -52.76 7.47
C ALA A 82 -27.17 -51.79 8.59
N PRO A 83 -26.31 -51.51 9.61
CA PRO A 83 -26.63 -50.58 10.70
C PRO A 83 -26.82 -49.17 10.16
N GLU A 84 -27.80 -48.45 10.70
CA GLU A 84 -28.11 -47.07 10.32
C GLU A 84 -26.86 -46.19 10.53
N THR A 85 -26.43 -45.47 9.48
CA THR A 85 -25.23 -44.64 9.57
C THR A 85 -25.53 -43.37 10.35
N ILE A 86 -24.96 -43.27 11.56
CA ILE A 86 -25.02 -42.08 12.41
C ILE A 86 -23.94 -41.08 11.95
N CYS A 87 -24.24 -39.79 12.03
CA CYS A 87 -23.27 -38.74 11.70
C CYS A 87 -22.09 -38.79 12.70
N PRO A 88 -20.83 -38.84 12.24
CA PRO A 88 -19.67 -38.90 13.13
C PRO A 88 -19.62 -37.71 14.10
N GLN A 89 -19.22 -37.95 15.35
CA GLN A 89 -19.07 -36.88 16.34
C GLN A 89 -17.99 -35.87 15.96
N HIS A 90 -16.94 -36.33 15.27
CA HIS A 90 -15.82 -35.53 14.79
C HIS A 90 -15.66 -35.72 13.29
N MET A 91 -15.54 -34.61 12.56
CA MET A 91 -15.27 -34.61 11.12
C MET A 91 -14.11 -33.68 10.84
N ASP A 92 -12.98 -34.26 10.43
CA ASP A 92 -11.84 -33.49 9.97
C ASP A 92 -12.04 -33.02 8.54
N PHE A 93 -11.53 -31.84 8.23
CA PHE A 93 -11.52 -31.31 6.87
C PHE A 93 -10.21 -30.61 6.55
N ALA A 94 -9.88 -30.64 5.27
CA ALA A 94 -8.74 -29.96 4.68
C ALA A 94 -9.15 -29.41 3.31
N TYR A 95 -8.86 -28.14 3.06
CA TYR A 95 -9.17 -27.48 1.79
C TYR A 95 -8.04 -26.51 1.42
N VAL A 96 -7.50 -26.64 0.20
CA VAL A 96 -6.47 -25.73 -0.31
C VAL A 96 -7.14 -24.62 -1.10
N LEU A 97 -6.92 -23.36 -0.72
CA LEU A 97 -7.47 -22.22 -1.45
C LEU A 97 -7.01 -22.23 -2.92
N PRO A 98 -7.93 -22.01 -3.88
CA PRO A 98 -7.55 -21.98 -5.29
C PRO A 98 -6.66 -20.76 -5.57
N LYS A 99 -5.79 -20.88 -6.56
CA LYS A 99 -4.90 -19.78 -6.96
C LYS A 99 -5.67 -18.70 -7.74
N THR A 100 -6.67 -19.12 -8.49
CA THR A 100 -7.47 -18.30 -9.40
C THR A 100 -8.96 -18.60 -9.26
N PHE A 101 -9.80 -17.73 -9.82
CA PHE A 101 -11.21 -17.97 -10.06
C PHE A 101 -11.56 -17.57 -11.49
N ARG A 102 -12.72 -18.03 -11.97
CA ARG A 102 -13.22 -17.68 -13.30
C ARG A 102 -14.37 -16.69 -13.15
N ASP A 103 -14.35 -15.64 -13.95
CA ASP A 103 -15.45 -14.67 -13.99
C ASP A 103 -16.65 -15.28 -14.74
N PRO A 104 -17.78 -15.53 -14.05
CA PRO A 104 -18.97 -16.09 -14.67
C PRO A 104 -19.60 -15.15 -15.71
N GLU A 105 -19.38 -13.83 -15.61
CA GLU A 105 -19.97 -12.85 -16.52
C GLU A 105 -19.21 -12.71 -17.84
N SER A 106 -17.98 -13.24 -17.93
CA SER A 106 -17.15 -13.11 -19.13
C SER A 106 -17.73 -13.79 -20.39
N GLY A 107 -18.81 -14.58 -20.26
CA GLY A 107 -19.60 -15.14 -21.37
C GLY A 107 -18.84 -16.08 -22.31
N SER A 108 -17.53 -16.27 -22.10
CA SER A 108 -16.65 -17.03 -22.97
C SER A 108 -16.80 -18.52 -22.70
N VAL A 109 -17.54 -19.18 -23.60
CA VAL A 109 -17.78 -20.64 -23.60
C VAL A 109 -16.47 -21.44 -23.83
N THR A 110 -15.42 -20.81 -24.37
CA THR A 110 -14.21 -21.49 -24.86
C THR A 110 -12.92 -21.09 -24.13
N GLY A 111 -13.02 -20.62 -22.89
CA GLY A 111 -11.85 -20.32 -22.06
C GLY A 111 -12.01 -18.99 -21.34
N GLY A 112 -12.81 -18.99 -20.27
CA GLY A 112 -12.93 -17.82 -19.40
C GLY A 112 -11.57 -17.42 -18.83
N ASN A 113 -11.31 -16.13 -18.76
CA ASN A 113 -10.10 -15.60 -18.15
C ASN A 113 -10.03 -16.05 -16.68
N GLU A 114 -8.86 -16.54 -16.26
CA GLU A 114 -8.60 -16.87 -14.86
C GLU A 114 -7.98 -15.68 -14.15
N TYR A 115 -8.61 -15.27 -13.05
CA TYR A 115 -8.19 -14.13 -12.25
C TYR A 115 -7.66 -14.59 -10.90
N PRO A 116 -6.61 -13.98 -10.33
CA PRO A 116 -6.16 -14.32 -8.99
C PRO A 116 -7.24 -13.99 -7.96
N LEU A 117 -7.31 -14.78 -6.88
CA LEU A 117 -8.15 -14.43 -5.73
C LEU A 117 -7.76 -13.03 -5.18
N PRO A 118 -8.72 -12.11 -4.98
CA PRO A 118 -8.44 -10.77 -4.48
C PRO A 118 -8.10 -10.78 -2.97
N PRO A 119 -7.18 -9.93 -2.48
CA PRO A 119 -6.93 -9.82 -1.05
C PRO A 119 -8.19 -9.39 -0.27
N SER A 120 -8.33 -9.89 0.95
CA SER A 120 -9.31 -9.36 1.90
C SER A 120 -9.00 -7.91 2.21
N HIS A 121 -10.02 -7.07 2.13
CA HIS A 121 -9.89 -5.64 2.36
C HIS A 121 -11.23 -5.00 2.72
N GLU A 122 -11.14 -3.82 3.30
CA GLU A 122 -12.25 -2.92 3.49
C GLU A 122 -11.74 -1.49 3.23
N ILE A 123 -12.32 -0.84 2.24
CA ILE A 123 -11.98 0.53 1.85
C ILE A 123 -13.25 1.38 1.94
N CYS A 124 -13.14 2.56 2.53
CA CYS A 124 -14.17 3.59 2.51
C CYS A 124 -13.55 4.90 2.00
N MET A 125 -14.07 5.45 0.91
CA MET A 125 -13.63 6.71 0.31
C MET A 125 -14.75 7.73 0.37
N MET A 126 -14.69 8.64 1.33
CA MET A 126 -15.77 9.62 1.55
C MET A 126 -15.70 10.88 0.67
N SER A 127 -14.69 11.00 -0.21
CA SER A 127 -14.34 12.29 -0.83
C SER A 127 -15.08 12.64 -2.13
N ILE A 128 -15.65 11.69 -2.87
CA ILE A 128 -16.43 11.85 -4.13
C ILE A 128 -17.27 10.55 -4.28
N PRO A 129 -18.54 10.58 -4.74
CA PRO A 129 -19.69 9.88 -4.11
C PRO A 129 -19.26 8.63 -3.32
N GLY A 130 -19.43 8.68 -2.00
CA GLY A 130 -18.80 7.79 -1.04
C GLY A 130 -18.69 6.34 -1.50
N LEU A 131 -17.51 5.86 -1.83
CA LEU A 131 -17.32 4.49 -2.28
C LEU A 131 -16.88 3.62 -1.12
N GLN A 132 -17.60 2.54 -0.87
CA GLN A 132 -17.19 1.47 0.03
C GLN A 132 -16.94 0.19 -0.78
N SER A 133 -15.77 -0.43 -0.59
CA SER A 133 -15.44 -1.73 -1.18
C SER A 133 -14.99 -2.69 -0.09
N GLN A 134 -15.56 -3.90 -0.08
CA GLN A 134 -15.24 -4.92 0.91
C GLN A 134 -15.07 -6.28 0.24
N CYS A 135 -13.91 -6.90 0.42
CA CYS A 135 -13.65 -8.27 -0.01
C CYS A 135 -13.59 -9.19 1.21
N VAL A 136 -14.55 -10.11 1.30
CA VAL A 136 -14.76 -10.97 2.48
C VAL A 136 -14.69 -12.43 2.10
N TYR A 137 -14.01 -13.21 2.93
CA TYR A 137 -13.95 -14.66 2.82
C TYR A 137 -14.55 -15.35 4.04
N ARG A 138 -15.22 -16.48 3.82
CA ARG A 138 -15.87 -17.27 4.87
C ARG A 138 -15.77 -18.76 4.58
N VAL A 139 -15.56 -19.52 5.64
CA VAL A 139 -15.88 -20.95 5.69
C VAL A 139 -17.25 -21.08 6.34
N ASN A 140 -18.23 -21.63 5.63
CA ASN A 140 -19.54 -21.89 6.18
C ASN A 140 -19.67 -23.40 6.44
N VAL A 141 -19.83 -23.80 7.69
CA VAL A 141 -20.22 -25.17 8.02
C VAL A 141 -21.74 -25.24 7.89
N VAL A 142 -22.23 -26.08 6.98
CA VAL A 142 -23.67 -26.21 6.71
C VAL A 142 -24.13 -27.59 7.14
N ILE A 143 -25.09 -27.61 8.06
CA ILE A 143 -25.69 -28.82 8.61
C ILE A 143 -27.14 -28.86 8.15
N VAL A 144 -27.48 -29.89 7.38
CA VAL A 144 -28.86 -30.16 6.95
C VAL A 144 -29.44 -31.21 7.89
N THR A 145 -30.54 -30.89 8.54
CA THR A 145 -31.27 -31.77 9.45
C THR A 145 -32.64 -32.13 8.87
N ARG A 146 -33.13 -33.32 9.23
CA ARG A 146 -34.48 -33.75 8.91
C ARG A 146 -35.45 -32.93 9.74
N GLY A 147 -36.48 -32.38 9.10
CA GLY A 147 -37.58 -31.74 9.80
C GLY A 147 -38.28 -32.71 10.76
N SER A 148 -38.90 -32.14 11.79
CA SER A 148 -39.76 -32.90 12.72
C SER A 148 -40.82 -33.67 11.94
N SER A 149 -41.29 -34.80 12.49
CA SER A 149 -42.32 -35.65 11.88
C SER A 149 -43.60 -34.92 11.48
N TRP A 150 -43.86 -33.74 12.06
CA TRP A 150 -45.02 -32.91 11.73
C TRP A 150 -44.80 -31.89 10.61
N ILE A 151 -43.54 -31.58 10.25
CA ILE A 151 -43.21 -30.67 9.15
C ILE A 151 -42.07 -31.30 8.35
N PRO A 152 -42.33 -31.89 7.17
CA PRO A 152 -41.33 -32.62 6.39
C PRO A 152 -40.30 -31.71 5.68
N LEU A 153 -40.11 -30.48 6.16
CA LEU A 153 -39.18 -29.53 5.59
C LEU A 153 -37.78 -29.75 6.17
N LYS A 154 -36.77 -29.85 5.30
CA LYS A 154 -35.37 -29.89 5.74
C LYS A 154 -35.02 -28.56 6.40
N SER A 155 -34.40 -28.61 7.57
CA SER A 155 -33.86 -27.43 8.24
C SER A 155 -32.36 -27.35 7.96
N THR A 156 -31.89 -26.18 7.54
CA THR A 156 -30.48 -25.93 7.23
C THR A 156 -29.94 -24.92 8.20
N THR A 157 -28.93 -25.31 8.99
CA THR A 157 -28.21 -24.43 9.90
C THR A 157 -26.82 -24.16 9.36
N THR A 158 -26.41 -22.89 9.34
CA THR A 158 -25.13 -22.46 8.78
C THR A 158 -24.31 -21.73 9.84
N PHE A 159 -23.06 -22.15 10.03
CA PHE A 159 -22.10 -21.52 10.94
C PHE A 159 -21.01 -20.82 10.14
N PRO A 160 -21.06 -19.48 10.00
CA PRO A 160 -20.05 -18.74 9.24
C PRO A 160 -18.80 -18.48 10.08
N ILE A 161 -17.64 -18.81 9.54
CA ILE A 161 -16.32 -18.58 10.14
C ILE A 161 -15.54 -17.66 9.19
N PRO A 162 -15.34 -16.38 9.54
CA PRO A 162 -14.59 -15.45 8.70
C PRO A 162 -13.10 -15.79 8.70
N PHE A 163 -12.41 -15.48 7.59
CA PHE A 163 -10.95 -15.50 7.53
C PHE A 163 -10.43 -14.37 6.63
N LYS A 164 -9.17 -13.97 6.81
CA LYS A 164 -8.47 -13.01 5.95
C LYS A 164 -7.61 -13.76 4.95
N TYR A 165 -7.79 -13.46 3.67
CA TYR A 165 -6.91 -13.89 2.59
C TYR A 165 -5.94 -12.76 2.25
N LEU A 166 -4.66 -12.95 2.56
CA LEU A 166 -3.59 -12.00 2.29
C LEU A 166 -2.56 -12.67 1.36
N PRO A 167 -2.77 -12.64 0.03
CA PRO A 167 -1.81 -13.18 -0.91
C PRO A 167 -0.50 -12.40 -0.79
N ARG A 168 0.51 -13.01 -0.18
CA ARG A 168 1.84 -12.40 -0.11
C ARG A 168 2.57 -12.68 -1.41
N SER A 169 2.89 -11.64 -2.16
CA SER A 169 4.02 -11.65 -3.09
C SER A 169 5.25 -11.27 -2.28
N ARG A 170 6.23 -12.17 -2.17
CA ARG A 170 7.58 -11.72 -1.84
C ARG A 170 8.26 -11.33 -3.16
N PRO A 171 9.07 -10.27 -3.17
CA PRO A 171 10.04 -10.07 -4.23
C PRO A 171 10.83 -11.35 -4.46
N ALA A 172 11.15 -11.68 -5.71
CA ALA A 172 11.93 -12.88 -6.02
C ALA A 172 13.31 -12.85 -5.36
N GLU A 173 13.85 -11.64 -5.20
CA GLU A 173 15.09 -11.35 -4.50
C GLU A 173 14.82 -10.34 -3.39
N PRO A 174 15.34 -10.54 -2.17
CA PRO A 174 15.26 -9.53 -1.12
C PRO A 174 15.87 -8.22 -1.62
N PRO A 175 15.34 -7.05 -1.19
CA PRO A 175 16.00 -5.78 -1.48
C PRO A 175 17.45 -5.88 -1.02
N LEU A 176 18.38 -5.40 -1.85
CA LEU A 176 19.84 -5.50 -1.69
C LEU A 176 20.26 -5.10 -0.27
N SER A 177 20.27 -6.09 0.62
CA SER A 177 20.60 -5.92 2.02
C SER A 177 22.03 -6.40 2.12
N HIS A 178 22.96 -5.46 2.10
CA HIS A 178 24.37 -5.76 2.27
C HIS A 178 24.58 -6.24 3.72
N ASN A 179 24.58 -7.57 3.90
CA ASN A 179 25.13 -8.30 5.04
C ASN A 179 24.44 -8.18 6.41
N GLY A 180 23.13 -7.90 6.47
CA GLY A 180 22.34 -8.07 7.71
C GLY A 180 22.81 -7.24 8.92
N HIS A 181 23.75 -6.33 8.72
CA HIS A 181 24.07 -5.28 9.67
C HIS A 181 23.07 -4.16 9.42
N ASP A 182 22.46 -3.64 10.48
CA ASP A 182 21.71 -2.39 10.46
C ASP A 182 22.68 -1.31 9.96
N ILE A 183 22.72 -1.06 8.65
CA ILE A 183 23.54 -0.01 8.05
C ILE A 183 22.81 1.28 8.36
N GLY A 184 23.05 1.79 9.57
CA GLY A 184 22.92 3.20 9.82
C GLY A 184 23.87 3.93 8.88
N VAL A 185 23.29 4.63 7.90
CA VAL A 185 23.83 5.87 7.31
C VAL A 185 25.17 5.77 6.54
N ASP A 186 25.78 4.59 6.36
CA ASP A 186 26.90 4.44 5.44
C ASP A 186 26.34 4.08 4.04
N TYR A 187 26.24 5.09 3.17
CA TYR A 187 25.59 5.06 1.85
C TYR A 187 26.50 4.74 0.63
N PRO A 188 27.49 3.81 0.61
CA PRO A 188 28.23 3.50 -0.61
C PRO A 188 27.45 2.57 -1.57
N LEU A 189 26.23 2.15 -1.24
CA LEU A 189 25.53 1.10 -2.00
C LEU A 189 25.19 1.54 -3.44
N PHE A 190 24.69 2.76 -3.64
CA PHE A 190 24.36 3.25 -4.98
C PHE A 190 25.59 3.33 -5.87
N HIS A 191 26.62 4.10 -5.49
CA HIS A 191 27.82 4.27 -6.32
C HIS A 191 28.59 2.96 -6.55
N ALA A 192 28.55 2.01 -5.61
CA ALA A 192 29.16 0.70 -5.78
C ALA A 192 28.38 -0.19 -6.76
N THR A 193 27.05 -0.10 -6.76
CA THR A 193 26.18 -1.00 -7.56
C THR A 193 25.84 -0.42 -8.92
N ILE A 194 25.61 0.88 -9.07
CA ILE A 194 25.21 1.50 -10.34
C ILE A 194 26.25 1.24 -11.45
N LYS A 195 27.54 1.15 -11.11
CA LYS A 195 28.61 0.86 -12.06
C LYS A 195 28.75 -0.62 -12.40
N ARG A 196 28.41 -1.52 -11.46
CA ARG A 196 28.63 -2.97 -11.61
C ARG A 196 27.40 -3.69 -12.15
N THR A 197 26.23 -3.22 -11.75
CA THR A 197 24.92 -3.84 -11.95
C THR A 197 23.86 -2.74 -12.12
N PRO A 198 23.93 -1.89 -13.17
CA PRO A 198 22.98 -0.81 -13.41
C PRO A 198 21.53 -1.30 -13.57
N GLU A 199 21.32 -2.55 -14.00
CA GLU A 199 20.01 -3.19 -14.14
C GLU A 199 19.23 -3.35 -12.82
N LEU A 200 19.92 -3.21 -11.67
CA LEU A 200 19.28 -3.20 -10.35
C LEU A 200 18.62 -1.86 -10.02
N TRP A 201 18.85 -0.83 -10.84
CA TRP A 201 18.31 0.51 -10.64
C TRP A 201 17.39 0.90 -11.80
N LEU A 202 16.27 1.51 -11.45
CA LEU A 202 15.39 2.21 -12.36
C LEU A 202 15.67 3.70 -12.23
N GLU A 203 16.06 4.31 -13.34
CA GLU A 203 16.26 5.74 -13.48
C GLU A 203 14.95 6.42 -13.94
N THR A 204 14.64 7.57 -13.36
CA THR A 204 13.55 8.46 -13.80
C THR A 204 14.07 9.88 -13.85
N ASN A 205 13.81 10.56 -14.97
CA ASN A 205 14.32 11.91 -15.21
C ASN A 205 13.20 12.95 -15.18
N ALA A 206 13.51 14.14 -14.67
CA ALA A 206 12.65 15.32 -14.66
C ALA A 206 13.50 16.59 -14.80
N VAL A 207 12.87 17.73 -15.03
CA VAL A 207 13.54 19.03 -15.11
C VAL A 207 12.83 20.02 -14.19
N LEU A 208 13.55 20.59 -13.23
CA LEU A 208 13.08 21.68 -12.38
C LEU A 208 13.16 22.98 -13.17
N GLN A 209 12.01 23.58 -13.41
CA GLN A 209 11.90 24.86 -14.10
C GLN A 209 11.90 25.99 -13.08
N PRO A 210 12.91 26.88 -13.08
CA PRO A 210 12.89 28.06 -12.24
C PRO A 210 11.80 29.03 -12.72
N ARG A 211 11.35 29.90 -11.82
CA ARG A 211 10.44 30.99 -12.20
C ARG A 211 11.16 31.90 -13.21
N ALA A 212 10.48 32.27 -14.29
CA ALA A 212 11.04 33.08 -15.38
C ALA A 212 11.69 34.40 -14.91
N THR A 213 11.25 34.94 -13.76
CA THR A 213 11.77 36.19 -13.18
C THR A 213 13.13 36.05 -12.48
N THR A 214 13.58 34.82 -12.21
CA THR A 214 14.81 34.59 -11.42
C THR A 214 16.08 34.64 -12.25
N GLY A 215 15.99 34.52 -13.58
CA GLY A 215 17.15 34.44 -14.47
C GLY A 215 17.99 33.15 -14.29
N LEU A 216 17.52 32.19 -13.49
CA LEU A 216 18.18 30.92 -13.29
C LEU A 216 17.91 29.98 -14.48
N ALA A 217 18.87 29.10 -14.77
CA ALA A 217 18.71 28.02 -15.74
C ALA A 217 17.98 26.81 -15.13
N PRO A 218 17.30 25.99 -15.95
CA PRO A 218 16.70 24.73 -15.50
C PRO A 218 17.71 23.78 -14.85
N VAL A 219 17.23 22.94 -13.94
CA VAL A 219 18.04 21.90 -13.27
C VAL A 219 17.46 20.53 -13.61
N ASP A 220 18.27 19.67 -14.22
CA ASP A 220 17.91 18.27 -14.48
C ASP A 220 17.90 17.47 -13.18
N VAL A 221 16.95 16.56 -13.05
CA VAL A 221 16.74 15.70 -11.88
C VAL A 221 16.71 14.26 -12.32
N GLN A 222 17.58 13.44 -11.74
CA GLN A 222 17.62 12.01 -11.97
C GLN A 222 17.36 11.28 -10.65
N LEU A 223 16.29 10.49 -10.63
CA LEU A 223 15.89 9.67 -9.48
C LEU A 223 16.18 8.21 -9.79
N PHE A 224 16.97 7.56 -8.93
CA PHE A 224 17.27 6.14 -9.00
C PHE A 224 16.58 5.40 -7.85
N ILE A 225 15.84 4.35 -8.16
CA ILE A 225 15.24 3.43 -7.19
C ILE A 225 15.48 1.97 -7.58
N PRO A 226 15.33 0.98 -6.69
CA PRO A 226 15.48 -0.42 -7.05
C PRO A 226 14.50 -0.87 -8.15
N SER A 227 15.03 -1.57 -9.17
CA SER A 227 14.27 -1.99 -10.36
C SER A 227 13.21 -3.05 -10.07
N GLY A 228 13.35 -3.81 -8.97
CA GLY A 228 12.43 -4.86 -8.54
C GLY A 228 10.99 -4.39 -8.28
N ARG A 229 10.78 -3.09 -7.99
CA ARG A 229 9.48 -2.38 -7.85
C ARG A 229 8.39 -3.06 -7.00
N THR A 230 8.77 -4.08 -6.25
CA THR A 230 7.92 -4.84 -5.34
C THR A 230 8.63 -4.79 -4.01
N PHE A 231 7.98 -4.20 -3.03
CA PHE A 231 8.54 -4.00 -1.69
C PHE A 231 7.51 -4.48 -0.67
N GLY A 232 8.00 -5.03 0.44
CA GLY A 232 7.21 -5.24 1.63
C GLY A 232 6.69 -3.90 2.18
N LEU A 233 5.60 -3.94 2.93
CA LEU A 233 5.02 -2.74 3.54
C LEU A 233 5.94 -2.08 4.57
N ALA A 234 6.73 -2.89 5.27
CA ALA A 234 7.73 -2.45 6.25
C ALA A 234 9.13 -2.33 5.64
N ASP A 235 9.28 -2.55 4.33
CA ASP A 235 10.58 -2.42 3.69
C ASP A 235 10.88 -0.93 3.52
N LYS A 236 12.10 -0.56 3.87
CA LYS A 236 12.65 0.73 3.49
C LYS A 236 13.15 0.66 2.06
N ILE A 237 12.69 1.59 1.23
CA ILE A 237 13.04 1.64 -0.19
C ILE A 237 14.16 2.67 -0.33
N PRO A 238 15.41 2.25 -0.61
CA PRO A 238 16.49 3.19 -0.82
C PRO A 238 16.26 3.94 -2.14
N PHE A 239 16.69 5.19 -2.20
CA PHE A 239 16.73 5.96 -3.42
C PHE A 239 17.98 6.82 -3.48
N HIS A 240 18.36 7.20 -4.70
CA HIS A 240 19.40 8.20 -4.98
C HIS A 240 18.82 9.29 -5.87
N LEU A 241 19.11 10.55 -5.57
CA LEU A 241 18.70 11.72 -6.32
C LEU A 241 19.95 12.45 -6.78
N GLN A 242 20.08 12.68 -8.09
CA GLN A 242 21.12 13.52 -8.67
C GLN A 242 20.46 14.75 -9.31
N LEU A 243 20.99 15.93 -8.99
CA LEU A 243 20.58 17.20 -9.58
C LEU A 243 21.73 17.74 -10.43
N THR A 244 21.48 18.04 -11.69
CA THR A 244 22.50 18.46 -12.65
C THR A 244 22.10 19.79 -13.28
N GLY A 245 23.00 20.77 -13.30
CA GLY A 245 22.70 22.07 -13.91
C GLY A 245 23.79 23.11 -13.66
N PRO A 246 23.61 24.35 -14.14
CA PRO A 246 24.57 25.42 -13.90
C PRO A 246 24.76 25.69 -12.41
N ALA A 247 26.01 25.91 -12.00
CA ALA A 247 26.42 26.14 -10.61
C ALA A 247 25.59 27.23 -9.92
N ALA A 248 25.27 28.30 -10.64
CA ALA A 248 24.42 29.38 -10.14
C ALA A 248 23.00 28.91 -9.75
N SER A 249 22.37 28.06 -10.58
CA SER A 249 21.03 27.50 -10.31
C SER A 249 21.04 26.52 -9.15
N LEU A 250 22.04 25.62 -9.11
CA LEU A 250 22.17 24.63 -8.05
C LEU A 250 22.48 25.27 -6.70
N LYS A 251 23.36 26.28 -6.66
CA LYS A 251 23.66 27.06 -5.45
C LYS A 251 22.43 27.80 -4.93
N ALA A 252 21.65 28.42 -5.83
CA ALA A 252 20.39 29.07 -5.47
C ALA A 252 19.41 28.06 -4.87
N LEU A 253 19.23 26.89 -5.49
CA LEU A 253 18.40 25.82 -4.96
C LEU A 253 18.88 25.35 -3.57
N TYR A 254 20.19 25.10 -3.42
CA TYR A 254 20.79 24.62 -2.17
C TYR A 254 20.62 25.61 -1.02
N SER A 255 20.78 26.91 -1.28
CA SER A 255 20.58 27.97 -0.28
C SER A 255 19.15 28.06 0.28
N LEU A 256 18.19 27.50 -0.45
CA LEU A 256 16.80 27.43 -0.03
C LEU A 256 16.50 26.15 0.74
N LEU A 257 17.36 25.13 0.67
CA LEU A 257 17.16 23.90 1.42
C LEU A 257 17.33 24.17 2.91
N PRO A 258 16.40 23.71 3.78
CA PRO A 258 16.62 23.73 5.21
C PRO A 258 17.78 22.77 5.48
N VAL A 259 18.96 23.34 5.69
CA VAL A 259 20.05 22.62 6.33
C VAL A 259 19.55 22.43 7.75
N ASP A 260 19.02 21.24 8.05
CA ASP A 260 18.86 20.76 9.41
C ASP A 260 20.26 20.81 10.01
N GLN A 261 20.65 21.96 10.55
CA GLN A 261 21.81 22.06 11.40
C GLN A 261 21.47 21.14 12.55
N VAL A 262 22.07 19.95 12.53
CA VAL A 262 22.12 19.03 13.65
C VAL A 262 22.86 19.79 14.74
N ALA A 263 22.13 20.69 15.39
CA ALA A 263 22.61 21.46 16.51
C ALA A 263 23.03 20.40 17.51
N ASN A 264 24.31 20.40 17.83
CA ASN A 264 24.91 19.73 18.97
C ASN A 264 24.02 19.99 20.20
N ALA A 265 23.01 19.15 20.42
CA ALA A 265 22.22 19.11 21.64
C ALA A 265 23.02 18.36 22.70
N GLY A 266 24.24 18.86 22.96
CA GLY A 266 24.93 18.63 24.20
C GLY A 266 24.29 19.51 25.26
N SER A 267 23.54 18.87 26.17
CA SER A 267 23.30 19.33 27.53
C SER A 267 22.42 20.58 27.73
N SER A 268 21.10 20.38 27.77
CA SER A 268 20.30 20.97 28.85
C SER A 268 19.05 20.13 29.11
N ASN A 269 19.00 19.50 30.28
CA ASN A 269 17.81 18.85 30.82
C ASN A 269 16.69 19.88 31.01
N ASN A 270 15.64 19.85 30.19
CA ASN A 270 14.31 20.21 30.68
C ASN A 270 13.19 19.63 29.80
N SER A 271 12.44 18.71 30.42
CA SER A 271 10.98 18.52 30.37
C SER A 271 10.26 18.65 29.02
N GLY A 272 9.74 17.50 28.58
CA GLY A 272 9.16 17.23 27.27
C GLY A 272 7.98 18.10 26.82
N SER A 273 7.96 18.34 25.50
CA SER A 273 6.77 18.69 24.74
C SER A 273 6.88 18.04 23.36
N LEU A 274 6.24 16.88 23.21
CA LEU A 274 6.11 16.18 21.93
C LEU A 274 5.08 16.93 21.08
N ILE A 275 5.50 17.43 19.91
CA ILE A 275 4.59 17.91 18.88
C ILE A 275 3.94 16.68 18.23
N ALA A 276 2.74 16.35 18.72
CA ALA A 276 1.85 15.40 18.09
C ALA A 276 1.13 16.06 16.90
N CYS A 277 1.39 15.60 15.68
CA CYS A 277 0.59 15.91 14.51
C CYS A 277 -0.78 15.23 14.66
N SER A 278 -1.70 15.92 15.33
CA SER A 278 -3.07 15.46 15.56
C SER A 278 -3.94 15.83 14.36
N SER A 279 -4.31 14.86 13.54
CA SER A 279 -5.37 15.00 12.54
C SER A 279 -6.74 14.89 13.22
N SER A 280 -7.24 16.01 13.76
CA SER A 280 -8.61 16.08 14.29
C SER A 280 -9.62 16.44 13.20
N ILE A 281 -10.62 15.59 13.05
CA ILE A 281 -11.86 15.79 12.29
C ILE A 281 -12.67 16.92 12.96
N PRO A 282 -13.25 17.90 12.24
CA PRO A 282 -14.05 18.93 12.87
C PRO A 282 -15.45 18.41 13.23
N ALA A 283 -15.78 18.44 14.52
CA ALA A 283 -17.14 18.34 15.02
C ALA A 283 -17.87 19.68 14.83
N THR A 284 -19.10 19.61 14.35
CA THR A 284 -20.05 20.71 14.15
C THR A 284 -20.55 21.27 15.47
N SER A 285 -20.37 22.57 15.71
CA SER A 285 -21.26 23.35 16.58
C SER A 285 -21.15 24.87 16.36
N GLY A 286 -22.30 25.50 16.05
CA GLY A 286 -22.73 26.76 16.68
C GLY A 286 -22.15 28.10 16.19
N PRO A 287 -22.99 29.12 15.92
CA PRO A 287 -22.56 30.45 15.48
C PRO A 287 -22.49 31.47 16.63
N ASN A 288 -21.40 32.25 16.75
CA ASN A 288 -21.42 33.70 17.06
C ASN A 288 -20.01 34.34 17.16
N PRO A 289 -19.88 35.69 17.12
CA PRO A 289 -18.85 36.36 16.33
C PRO A 289 -17.95 37.33 17.12
N LYS A 290 -17.01 37.92 16.35
CA LYS A 290 -16.32 39.23 16.50
C LYS A 290 -14.90 39.26 17.07
N SER A 291 -14.04 39.72 16.15
CA SER A 291 -12.93 40.66 16.28
C SER A 291 -11.74 40.29 17.16
N THR A 292 -10.60 40.01 16.51
CA THR A 292 -9.35 40.68 16.89
C THR A 292 -8.41 40.74 15.68
N THR A 293 -7.90 41.95 15.44
CA THR A 293 -6.89 42.33 14.46
C THR A 293 -5.57 41.59 14.71
N ALA A 294 -5.17 40.72 13.78
CA ALA A 294 -3.86 40.09 13.77
C ALA A 294 -2.95 40.79 12.76
N SER A 295 -1.91 41.43 13.27
CA SER A 295 -0.76 41.94 12.53
C SER A 295 0.03 40.77 11.92
N ALA A 296 0.01 40.65 10.60
CA ALA A 296 0.80 39.68 9.85
C ALA A 296 2.26 40.14 9.78
N SER A 297 3.13 39.61 10.63
CA SER A 297 4.57 39.67 10.43
C SER A 297 4.97 38.67 9.35
N VAL A 298 5.23 39.17 8.15
CA VAL A 298 5.81 38.42 7.03
C VAL A 298 7.32 38.23 7.30
N SER A 299 7.64 37.27 8.15
CA SER A 299 9.00 36.69 8.24
C SER A 299 9.04 35.46 7.34
N GLY A 300 8.99 35.69 6.04
CA GLY A 300 8.98 34.65 5.00
C GLY A 300 10.40 34.25 4.59
N SER A 301 11.15 33.58 5.46
CA SER A 301 12.31 32.81 5.02
C SER A 301 11.80 31.53 4.38
N GLY A 302 11.57 31.57 3.07
CA GLY A 302 11.05 30.43 2.32
C GLY A 302 12.10 29.32 2.23
N SER A 303 11.99 28.31 3.09
CA SER A 303 12.75 27.06 2.95
C SER A 303 12.09 26.16 1.92
N ILE A 304 12.84 25.65 0.95
CA ILE A 304 12.45 24.61 0.01
C ILE A 304 12.78 23.25 0.62
N SER A 305 11.79 22.38 0.84
CA SER A 305 12.05 20.99 1.21
C SER A 305 11.93 20.07 -0.01
N ILE A 306 12.96 19.28 -0.30
CA ILE A 306 12.83 18.19 -1.27
C ILE A 306 12.41 16.95 -0.49
N THR A 307 11.22 16.43 -0.79
CA THR A 307 10.66 15.23 -0.16
C THR A 307 10.36 14.19 -1.21
N ILE A 308 10.69 12.93 -0.93
CA ILE A 308 10.22 11.82 -1.77
C ILE A 308 8.97 11.27 -1.12
N SER A 309 7.89 11.16 -1.88
CA SER A 309 6.64 10.57 -1.38
C SER A 309 6.31 9.31 -2.14
N LEU A 310 5.93 8.28 -1.39
CA LEU A 310 5.32 7.08 -1.95
C LEU A 310 3.81 7.33 -1.98
N SER A 311 3.24 7.35 -3.18
CA SER A 311 1.81 7.55 -3.38
C SER A 311 1.14 6.27 -3.88
N ARG A 312 0.03 5.90 -3.26
CA ARG A 312 -0.90 4.89 -3.78
C ARG A 312 -1.94 5.58 -4.63
N GLN A 313 -2.05 5.15 -5.87
CA GLN A 313 -3.18 5.49 -6.72
C GLN A 313 -4.24 4.38 -6.64
N VAL A 314 -5.48 4.76 -6.40
CA VAL A 314 -6.64 3.87 -6.47
C VAL A 314 -7.50 4.32 -7.63
N TYR A 315 -7.75 3.42 -8.56
CA TYR A 315 -8.60 3.62 -9.71
C TYR A 315 -9.86 2.75 -9.54
N VAL A 316 -11.03 3.35 -9.76
CA VAL A 316 -12.32 2.66 -9.69
C VAL A 316 -13.12 3.05 -10.92
N LYS A 317 -13.61 2.06 -11.67
CA LYS A 317 -14.52 2.25 -12.81
C LYS A 317 -15.87 1.59 -12.52
N ILE A 318 -16.96 2.33 -12.63
CA ILE A 318 -18.34 1.86 -12.46
C ILE A 318 -19.17 2.41 -13.62
N LYS A 319 -19.72 1.52 -14.47
CA LYS A 319 -20.64 1.93 -15.56
C LYS A 319 -20.12 3.13 -16.37
N ASP A 320 -18.92 2.97 -16.91
CA ASP A 320 -18.18 3.98 -17.70
C ASP A 320 -17.67 5.23 -16.96
N GLU A 321 -18.10 5.45 -15.71
CA GLU A 321 -17.50 6.48 -14.86
C GLU A 321 -16.24 5.94 -14.19
N ALA A 322 -15.15 6.72 -14.25
CA ALA A 322 -13.89 6.39 -13.61
C ALA A 322 -13.49 7.47 -12.61
N VAL A 323 -13.07 7.04 -11.42
CA VAL A 323 -12.55 7.92 -10.38
C VAL A 323 -11.16 7.42 -10.00
N TRP A 324 -10.19 8.34 -9.93
CA TRP A 324 -8.89 8.07 -9.35
C TRP A 324 -8.70 8.87 -8.06
N LYS A 325 -8.01 8.26 -7.10
CA LYS A 325 -7.55 8.93 -5.88
C LYS A 325 -6.10 8.59 -5.64
N SER A 326 -5.27 9.62 -5.50
CA SER A 326 -3.90 9.48 -5.03
C SER A 326 -3.86 9.72 -3.52
N VAL A 327 -3.20 8.85 -2.78
CA VAL A 327 -2.98 8.98 -1.34
C VAL A 327 -1.50 8.77 -1.07
N VAL A 328 -0.86 9.73 -0.39
CA VAL A 328 0.50 9.55 0.10
C VAL A 328 0.48 8.51 1.21
N ILE A 329 1.17 7.40 0.96
CA ILE A 329 1.28 6.24 1.87
C ILE A 329 2.66 6.12 2.50
N GLY A 330 3.62 6.95 2.10
CA GLY A 330 4.97 6.97 2.66
C GLY A 330 5.69 8.26 2.30
N GLN A 331 6.65 8.68 3.13
CA GLN A 331 7.50 9.84 2.87
C GLN A 331 8.93 9.51 3.28
N GLY A 332 9.87 9.85 2.41
CA GLY A 332 11.30 9.71 2.61
C GLY A 332 11.96 11.08 2.68
N ARG A 333 13.01 11.15 3.49
CA ARG A 333 13.87 12.34 3.60
C ARG A 333 15.12 12.14 2.76
N ILE A 334 15.57 13.21 2.12
CA ILE A 334 16.80 13.22 1.34
C ILE A 334 17.92 13.74 2.23
N HIS A 335 19.03 13.00 2.24
CA HIS A 335 20.27 13.37 2.90
C HIS A 335 21.29 13.75 1.82
N PRO A 336 21.88 14.96 1.86
CA PRO A 336 22.90 15.34 0.89
C PRO A 336 24.14 14.45 1.05
N LEU A 337 24.74 14.03 -0.07
CA LEU A 337 25.97 13.25 -0.06
C LEU A 337 27.19 14.17 -0.22
N PRO A 338 28.30 13.88 0.47
CA PRO A 338 29.51 14.66 0.33
C PRO A 338 30.22 14.42 -1.02
N PRO A 339 30.90 15.46 -1.57
CA PRO A 339 30.98 16.83 -1.05
C PRO A 339 29.77 17.69 -1.47
N PRO A 340 29.08 18.37 -0.54
CA PRO A 340 27.96 19.24 -0.88
C PRO A 340 28.50 20.62 -1.32
N PHE A 341 29.09 20.68 -2.52
CA PHE A 341 29.88 21.81 -3.02
C PHE A 341 31.14 22.09 -2.18
N ASP A 342 32.26 22.41 -2.84
CA ASP A 342 33.44 22.91 -2.14
C ASP A 342 33.04 24.20 -1.40
N SER A 343 32.87 24.09 -0.09
CA SER A 343 32.38 25.18 0.79
C SER A 343 33.33 26.38 0.79
N GLU A 344 34.53 26.20 0.25
CA GLU A 344 35.57 27.22 0.07
C GLU A 344 35.10 28.40 -0.81
N TYR A 345 34.13 28.20 -1.72
CA TYR A 345 33.66 29.26 -2.62
C TYR A 345 32.61 30.20 -2.03
N ILE A 346 31.97 29.87 -0.91
CA ILE A 346 30.88 30.71 -0.35
C ILE A 346 31.45 31.90 0.46
N ASN A 347 32.65 31.77 1.03
CA ASN A 347 33.21 32.79 1.92
C ASN A 347 34.02 33.90 1.22
N LEU A 348 34.25 33.79 -0.09
CA LEU A 348 35.15 34.70 -0.83
C LEU A 348 34.55 36.09 -1.14
N THR A 349 33.28 36.36 -0.83
CA THR A 349 32.68 37.69 -1.10
C THR A 349 32.74 38.67 0.07
N SER A 350 33.34 38.34 1.23
CA SER A 350 33.18 39.19 2.43
C SER A 350 34.43 39.72 3.15
N THR A 351 35.67 39.37 2.80
CA THR A 351 36.82 39.86 3.59
C THR A 351 37.90 40.56 2.77
N GLN A 352 38.03 41.85 3.08
CA GLN A 352 38.97 42.82 2.54
C GLN A 352 40.44 42.51 2.89
N SER A 353 41.29 42.86 1.91
CA SER A 353 42.61 43.49 2.05
C SER A 353 43.63 42.91 3.04
N GLY A 354 44.70 42.34 2.48
CA GLY A 354 46.02 42.58 3.05
C GLY A 354 46.92 41.36 3.25
N THR A 355 47.11 40.49 2.26
CA THR A 355 48.36 39.70 2.20
C THR A 355 48.64 39.22 0.78
N THR A 356 49.81 39.58 0.26
CA THR A 356 50.31 39.25 -1.08
C THR A 356 50.81 37.80 -1.14
N GLY A 357 49.90 36.85 -1.29
CA GLY A 357 50.21 35.49 -1.74
C GLY A 357 49.57 35.29 -3.11
N THR A 358 50.35 34.92 -4.11
CA THR A 358 49.87 34.59 -5.47
C THR A 358 49.09 33.27 -5.42
N VAL A 359 47.83 33.34 -5.02
CA VAL A 359 46.85 32.28 -5.26
C VAL A 359 46.36 32.48 -6.69
N GLU A 360 46.47 31.46 -7.53
CA GLU A 360 45.87 31.47 -8.87
C GLU A 360 44.35 31.63 -8.71
N GLU A 361 43.82 32.83 -8.97
CA GLU A 361 42.38 33.06 -9.05
C GLU A 361 41.82 32.19 -10.18
N ARG A 362 41.20 31.06 -9.82
CA ARG A 362 40.33 30.35 -10.76
C ARG A 362 39.15 31.25 -11.08
N GLU A 363 39.07 31.67 -12.34
CA GLU A 363 37.94 32.38 -12.92
C GLU A 363 36.63 31.63 -12.62
N TYR A 364 35.69 32.31 -11.98
CA TYR A 364 34.38 31.75 -11.66
C TYR A 364 33.51 31.72 -12.91
N ASP A 365 33.27 30.53 -13.44
CA ASP A 365 32.36 30.31 -14.57
C ASP A 365 30.95 29.97 -14.06
N PRO A 366 29.97 30.89 -14.17
CA PRO A 366 28.59 30.65 -13.73
C PRO A 366 27.85 29.61 -14.59
N GLU A 367 28.34 29.34 -15.81
CA GLU A 367 27.77 28.36 -16.73
C GLU A 367 28.35 26.96 -16.51
N ARG A 368 29.33 26.82 -15.61
CA ARG A 368 29.87 25.53 -15.20
C ARG A 368 28.75 24.62 -14.72
N ILE A 369 28.61 23.48 -15.39
CA ILE A 369 27.66 22.43 -14.99
C ILE A 369 28.23 21.68 -13.79
N GLU A 370 27.40 21.55 -12.74
CA GLU A 370 27.72 20.82 -11.52
C GLU A 370 26.68 19.74 -11.24
N ASN A 371 27.01 18.82 -10.34
CA ASN A 371 26.13 17.76 -9.88
C ASN A 371 25.99 17.86 -8.36
N LEU A 372 24.75 17.70 -7.87
CA LEU A 372 24.46 17.56 -6.45
C LEU A 372 23.78 16.22 -6.21
N ASP A 373 24.40 15.40 -5.38
CA ASP A 373 23.90 14.08 -5.03
C ASP A 373 23.22 14.09 -3.65
N GLY A 374 22.14 13.32 -3.55
CA GLY A 374 21.46 13.04 -2.29
C GLY A 374 20.94 11.61 -2.26
N ALA A 375 20.91 11.00 -1.09
CA ALA A 375 20.37 9.66 -0.90
C ALA A 375 19.37 9.63 0.24
N GLY A 376 18.51 8.64 0.27
CA GLY A 376 17.58 8.48 1.36
C GLY A 376 16.81 7.18 1.28
N GLU A 377 15.84 7.06 2.18
CA GLU A 377 14.95 5.91 2.29
C GLU A 377 13.51 6.41 2.35
N VAL A 378 12.59 5.71 1.68
CA VAL A 378 11.16 5.91 1.83
C VAL A 378 10.51 4.64 2.36
N GLU A 379 9.67 4.78 3.38
CA GLU A 379 8.93 3.68 4.00
C GLU A 379 7.43 3.98 3.94
N CYS A 380 6.59 2.94 3.89
CA CYS A 380 5.17 3.14 4.10
C CYS A 380 4.93 3.60 5.55
N ARG A 381 3.90 4.42 5.76
CA ARG A 381 3.46 4.75 7.12
C ARG A 381 2.99 3.48 7.85
N PRO A 382 3.15 3.41 9.18
CA PRO A 382 2.80 2.22 9.95
C PRO A 382 1.30 1.88 9.96
N ASP A 383 0.43 2.85 9.64
CA ASP A 383 -1.02 2.63 9.50
C ASP A 383 -1.41 1.94 8.17
N ILE A 384 -0.44 1.74 7.26
CA ILE A 384 -0.67 1.10 5.97
C ILE A 384 -0.49 -0.41 6.10
N HIS A 385 -1.59 -1.14 6.17
CA HIS A 385 -1.59 -2.60 6.38
C HIS A 385 -1.83 -3.43 5.10
N PHE A 386 -2.06 -2.78 3.96
CA PHE A 386 -2.42 -3.47 2.72
C PHE A 386 -1.52 -3.01 1.58
N GLY A 387 -0.75 -3.92 0.99
CA GLY A 387 0.27 -3.60 -0.03
C GLY A 387 -0.19 -3.77 -1.48
N HIS A 388 -1.31 -4.44 -1.75
CA HIS A 388 -1.69 -4.81 -3.12
C HIS A 388 -3.14 -4.45 -3.44
N PHE A 389 -3.33 -3.61 -4.46
CA PHE A 389 -4.59 -3.45 -5.18
C PHE A 389 -4.27 -3.33 -6.67
N ARG A 390 -4.45 -4.43 -7.40
CA ARG A 390 -4.78 -4.34 -8.83
C ARG A 390 -6.25 -4.70 -8.94
N PHE A 391 -7.10 -3.69 -8.98
CA PHE A 391 -8.48 -3.87 -9.43
C PHE A 391 -8.37 -4.18 -10.91
N TRP A 392 -8.49 -5.45 -11.28
CA TRP A 392 -8.49 -5.81 -12.68
C TRP A 392 -9.82 -5.40 -13.30
N GLU A 393 -9.70 -5.04 -14.56
CA GLU A 393 -10.69 -4.50 -15.45
C GLU A 393 -11.81 -5.51 -15.73
N VAL A 394 -12.98 -5.35 -15.09
CA VAL A 394 -14.25 -5.84 -15.68
C VAL A 394 -14.62 -4.83 -16.76
N ALA A 395 -13.93 -4.86 -17.90
CA ALA A 395 -14.29 -3.99 -19.03
C ALA A 395 -15.26 -4.70 -19.97
N SER A 396 -16.30 -3.98 -20.34
CA SER A 396 -16.60 -3.83 -21.76
C SER A 396 -15.80 -2.63 -22.30
N GLN A 397 -14.74 -2.96 -23.05
CA GLN A 397 -14.03 -2.17 -24.09
C GLN A 397 -13.29 -0.85 -23.74
N GLY A 398 -11.94 -0.88 -23.88
CA GLY A 398 -11.18 0.10 -24.70
C GLY A 398 -10.17 1.06 -24.04
N LEU A 399 -8.88 0.63 -23.93
CA LEU A 399 -7.59 1.39 -23.96
C LEU A 399 -7.29 2.53 -22.93
N PRO A 400 -6.01 2.97 -22.76
CA PRO A 400 -4.72 2.26 -22.76
C PRO A 400 -3.93 2.37 -21.43
N ASP A 401 -3.05 1.39 -21.23
CA ASP A 401 -1.78 1.36 -20.48
C ASP A 401 -1.57 2.33 -19.28
N THR A 402 -1.60 1.78 -18.06
CA THR A 402 -1.19 2.48 -16.83
C THR A 402 -0.05 1.75 -16.13
N SER A 403 1.17 2.09 -16.55
CA SER A 403 2.40 1.79 -15.81
C SER A 403 2.48 2.64 -14.53
N ASN A 404 3.01 2.05 -13.46
CA ASN A 404 3.32 2.68 -12.17
C ASN A 404 4.05 4.02 -12.39
N ARG A 405 3.37 5.13 -12.14
CA ARG A 405 3.94 6.48 -12.25
C ARG A 405 4.36 6.97 -10.87
N ILE A 406 5.66 7.07 -10.63
CA ILE A 406 6.22 7.76 -9.47
C ILE A 406 6.14 9.25 -9.79
N SER A 407 5.29 9.98 -9.06
CA SER A 407 5.19 11.42 -9.22
C SER A 407 6.29 12.10 -8.40
N VAL A 408 7.30 12.65 -9.09
CA VAL A 408 8.07 13.78 -8.58
C VAL A 408 7.11 14.96 -8.57
N SER A 409 6.57 15.32 -7.41
CA SER A 409 5.63 16.43 -7.29
C SER A 409 6.39 17.75 -7.50
N GLU A 410 6.00 18.45 -8.55
CA GLU A 410 6.31 19.84 -8.84
C GLU A 410 5.99 20.72 -7.62
N ILE A 411 6.99 21.48 -7.17
CA ILE A 411 6.87 22.46 -6.08
C ILE A 411 6.45 23.80 -6.70
N ASP A 412 5.22 24.19 -6.35
CA ASP A 412 4.72 25.55 -6.13
C ASP A 412 4.28 26.42 -7.32
N GLN A 413 2.96 26.72 -7.39
CA GLN A 413 2.46 28.05 -7.78
C GLN A 413 1.20 28.43 -6.97
N LEU A 414 1.42 29.09 -5.84
CA LEU A 414 0.56 30.17 -5.39
C LEU A 414 0.64 31.33 -6.39
N SER A 415 -0.40 31.52 -7.20
CA SER A 415 -0.72 32.82 -7.79
C SER A 415 -2.21 33.07 -7.69
N ARG A 416 -2.57 34.00 -6.79
CA ARG A 416 -3.85 34.70 -6.82
C ARG A 416 -3.98 35.44 -8.15
N ARG A 417 -5.11 35.27 -8.83
CA ARG A 417 -5.91 36.39 -9.36
C ARG A 417 -7.37 36.07 -9.20
#